data_AF-A0A9E1F8Y2-F1
#
_entry.id   AF-A0A9E1F8Y2-F1
#
_cell.length_a   1.000
_cell.length_b   1.000
_cell.length_c   1.000
_cell.angle_alpha   90.00
_cell.angle_beta   90.00
_cell.angle_gamma   90.00
#
_symmetry.space_group_name_H-M   'P 1'
#
loop_
_entity.id
_entity.type
_entity.pdbx_description
1 polymer ?
#
loop_
_entity_poly.entity_id
_entity_poly.type
_entity_poly.pdbx_seq_one_letter_code
_entity_poly.pdbx_strand_id
1 'polypeptide(L)'
;MSEKRRGSLLPLTYIFGSFFGAAMIAAAFAYSNYRFSQYKFVDFAKLVFYEKSEIFTPKEPKYTLLIFSSNQSKLDEILPTKNETVVAIDIFQKRYESNSTLKYISSDINTVLELMRNLSITKLPSSVEIVHQKGEIYKQNSSINVLE
;
A
#
# COMPACT_ATOMS: atom_id res chain seq x y z
N MET A 1 -62.88 18.04 -36.92
CA MET A 1 -62.24 16.99 -36.09
C MET A 1 -61.07 16.41 -36.85
N SER A 2 -59.84 16.67 -36.39
CA SER A 2 -58.69 15.79 -36.61
C SER A 2 -57.52 16.29 -35.76
N GLU A 3 -57.46 15.84 -34.50
CA GLU A 3 -56.25 15.96 -33.70
C GLU A 3 -55.18 15.03 -34.31
N LYS A 4 -54.25 15.59 -35.08
CA LYS A 4 -53.00 14.88 -35.40
C LYS A 4 -52.16 14.83 -34.13
N ARG A 5 -52.29 13.73 -33.37
CA ARG A 5 -51.35 13.35 -32.31
C ARG A 5 -49.96 13.22 -32.92
N ARG A 6 -49.13 14.26 -32.78
CA ARG A 6 -47.69 14.19 -33.01
C ARG A 6 -47.13 13.24 -31.97
N GLY A 7 -46.91 11.99 -32.37
CA GLY A 7 -46.27 10.99 -31.53
C GLY A 7 -44.95 11.55 -31.00
N SER A 8 -44.85 11.62 -29.68
CA SER A 8 -43.63 12.03 -28.97
C SER A 8 -42.52 11.06 -29.33
N LEU A 9 -41.68 11.44 -30.29
CA LEU A 9 -40.32 10.91 -30.40
C LEU A 9 -39.60 11.39 -29.13
N LEU A 10 -39.70 10.62 -28.03
CA LEU A 10 -38.70 10.70 -26.97
C LEU A 10 -37.35 10.70 -27.68
N PRO A 11 -36.56 11.78 -27.63
CA PRO A 11 -35.62 12.01 -28.70
C PRO A 11 -34.52 10.98 -28.51
N LEU A 12 -34.37 10.10 -29.50
CA LEU A 12 -33.45 8.99 -29.50
C LEU A 12 -32.04 9.41 -29.01
N THR A 13 -31.67 10.66 -29.32
CA THR A 13 -30.47 11.36 -28.85
C THR A 13 -30.33 11.50 -27.33
N TYR A 14 -31.41 11.74 -26.58
CA TYR A 14 -31.36 11.81 -25.11
C TYR A 14 -31.20 10.43 -24.47
N ILE A 15 -31.80 9.38 -25.06
CA ILE A 15 -31.65 8.00 -24.59
C ILE A 15 -30.21 7.52 -24.87
N PHE A 16 -29.69 7.76 -26.08
CA PHE A 16 -28.30 7.46 -26.41
C PHE A 16 -27.32 8.31 -25.59
N GLY A 17 -27.58 9.60 -25.39
CA GLY A 17 -26.74 10.47 -24.55
C GLY A 17 -26.69 10.00 -23.09
N SER A 18 -27.82 9.59 -22.53
CA SER A 18 -27.89 9.02 -21.18
C SER A 18 -27.15 7.68 -21.09
N PHE A 19 -27.28 6.82 -22.12
CA PHE A 19 -26.55 5.55 -22.21
C PHE A 19 -25.04 5.77 -22.28
N PHE A 20 -24.54 6.63 -23.17
CA PHE A 20 -23.11 6.92 -23.29
C PHE A 20 -22.56 7.62 -22.04
N GLY A 21 -23.33 8.54 -21.44
CA GLY A 21 -22.98 9.16 -20.17
C GLY A 21 -22.82 8.13 -19.05
N ALA A 22 -23.80 7.24 -18.89
CA ALA A 22 -23.74 6.14 -17.93
C ALA A 22 -22.57 5.18 -18.23
N ALA A 23 -22.34 4.85 -19.49
CA ALA A 23 -21.24 3.97 -19.91
C ALA A 23 -19.86 4.58 -19.60
N MET A 24 -19.68 5.89 -19.83
CA MET A 24 -18.42 6.58 -19.48
C MET A 24 -18.18 6.61 -17.97
N ILE A 25 -19.22 6.88 -17.16
CA ILE A 25 -19.12 6.84 -15.69
C ILE A 25 -18.79 5.42 -15.22
N ALA A 26 -19.47 4.41 -15.77
CA ALA A 26 -19.20 3.01 -15.44
C ALA A 26 -17.77 2.60 -15.81
N ALA A 27 -17.28 3.03 -16.97
CA ALA A 27 -15.91 2.77 -17.40
C ALA A 27 -14.88 3.46 -16.49
N ALA A 28 -15.09 4.74 -16.14
CA ALA A 28 -14.22 5.46 -15.22
C ALA A 28 -14.21 4.82 -13.82
N PHE A 29 -15.38 4.40 -13.33
CA PHE A 29 -15.50 3.69 -12.06
C PHE A 29 -14.82 2.32 -12.10
N ALA A 30 -15.02 1.54 -13.17
CA ALA A 30 -14.37 0.25 -13.38
C ALA A 30 -12.84 0.39 -13.44
N TYR A 31 -12.33 1.39 -14.18
CA TYR A 31 -10.90 1.67 -14.27
C TYR A 31 -10.31 2.09 -12.92
N SER A 32 -10.99 2.99 -12.20
CA SER A 32 -10.57 3.42 -10.86
C SER A 32 -10.51 2.25 -9.89
N ASN A 33 -11.52 1.38 -9.87
CA ASN A 33 -11.53 0.19 -9.02
C ASN A 33 -10.47 -0.84 -9.41
N TYR A 34 -10.26 -1.04 -10.71
CA TYR A 34 -9.21 -1.92 -11.21
C TYR A 34 -7.82 -1.45 -10.73
N ARG A 35 -7.51 -0.16 -10.89
CA ARG A 35 -6.25 0.41 -10.36
C ARG A 35 -6.18 0.34 -8.84
N PHE A 36 -7.31 0.57 -8.16
CA PHE A 36 -7.37 0.49 -6.71
C PHE A 36 -7.09 -0.93 -6.17
N SER A 37 -7.60 -1.96 -6.85
CA SER A 37 -7.35 -3.37 -6.49
C SER A 37 -5.88 -3.79 -6.61
N GLN A 38 -5.07 -3.04 -7.36
CA GLN A 38 -3.63 -3.31 -7.47
C GLN A 38 -2.83 -2.73 -6.30
N TYR A 39 -3.40 -1.77 -5.56
CA TYR A 39 -2.71 -1.20 -4.41
C TYR A 39 -2.59 -2.25 -3.30
N LYS A 40 -1.40 -2.30 -2.73
CA LYS A 40 -1.10 -3.12 -1.56
C LYS A 40 -1.17 -2.25 -0.33
N PHE A 41 -1.75 -2.79 0.73
CA PHE A 41 -1.95 -2.11 1.99
C PHE A 41 -1.36 -2.92 3.13
N VAL A 42 -0.90 -2.22 4.15
CA VAL A 42 -0.41 -2.74 5.42
C VAL A 42 -1.25 -2.12 6.51
N ASP A 43 -1.83 -2.94 7.37
CA ASP A 43 -2.65 -2.51 8.50
C ASP A 43 -1.92 -2.85 9.79
N PHE A 44 -1.29 -1.86 10.42
CA PHE A 44 -0.50 -2.06 11.65
C PHE A 44 -1.38 -2.33 12.89
N ALA A 45 -2.70 -2.15 12.79
CA ALA A 45 -3.62 -2.57 13.83
C ALA A 45 -3.89 -4.08 13.80
N LYS A 46 -3.71 -4.72 12.62
CA LYS A 46 -3.83 -6.17 12.44
C LYS A 46 -2.49 -6.88 12.53
N LEU A 47 -1.48 -6.33 11.84
CA LEU A 47 -0.11 -6.83 11.85
C LEU A 47 0.62 -6.09 12.97
N VAL A 48 0.58 -6.68 14.16
CA VAL A 48 1.15 -6.06 15.37
C VAL A 48 2.66 -6.22 15.35
N PHE A 49 3.39 -5.11 15.39
CA PHE A 49 4.84 -5.08 15.54
C PHE A 49 5.23 -4.46 16.87
N TYR A 50 6.44 -4.72 17.30
CA TYR A 50 7.01 -4.20 18.54
C TYR A 50 8.29 -3.43 18.27
N GLU A 51 8.34 -2.20 18.78
CA GLU A 51 9.55 -1.41 18.91
C GLU A 51 10.07 -1.64 20.35
N LYS A 52 11.17 -2.39 20.49
CA LYS A 52 11.71 -2.86 21.77
C LYS A 52 10.71 -3.70 22.59
N SER A 53 10.00 -3.07 23.54
CA SER A 53 9.01 -3.69 24.44
C SER A 53 7.62 -3.09 24.30
N GLU A 54 7.44 -2.13 23.41
CA GLU A 54 6.17 -1.43 23.18
C GLU A 54 5.61 -1.79 21.82
N ILE A 55 4.28 -1.75 21.69
CA ILE A 55 3.63 -1.91 20.39
C ILE A 55 4.05 -0.74 19.51
N PHE A 56 4.56 -1.06 18.33
CA PHE A 56 4.92 -0.06 17.34
C PHE A 56 3.64 0.54 16.75
N THR A 57 3.40 1.81 17.07
CA THR A 57 2.35 2.60 16.43
C THR A 57 2.98 3.57 15.44
N PRO A 58 2.70 3.44 14.13
CA PRO A 58 3.28 4.32 13.12
C PRO A 58 2.68 5.73 13.21
N LYS A 59 3.55 6.74 13.29
CA LYS A 59 3.19 8.17 13.51
C LYS A 59 3.50 9.07 12.32
N GLU A 60 4.49 8.70 11.52
CA GLU A 60 4.96 9.51 10.39
C GLU A 60 4.06 9.29 9.15
N PRO A 61 3.87 10.31 8.32
CA PRO A 61 3.04 10.19 7.11
C PRO A 61 3.63 9.23 6.06
N LYS A 62 4.94 8.95 6.16
CA LYS A 62 5.67 8.12 5.21
C LYS A 62 6.78 7.35 5.91
N TYR A 63 6.96 6.10 5.51
CA TYR A 63 8.07 5.27 5.93
C TYR A 63 8.70 4.56 4.74
N THR A 64 9.99 4.26 4.84
CA THR A 64 10.63 3.23 4.02
C THR A 64 10.71 1.96 4.85
N LEU A 65 9.93 0.94 4.48
CA LEU A 65 10.07 -0.40 5.08
C LEU A 65 11.33 -1.04 4.51
N LEU A 66 12.20 -1.55 5.36
CA LEU A 66 13.38 -2.34 5.01
C LEU A 66 13.20 -3.73 5.61
N ILE A 67 13.02 -4.73 4.75
CA ILE A 67 12.92 -6.13 5.17
C ILE A 67 14.23 -6.80 4.76
N PHE A 68 14.93 -7.41 5.72
CA PHE A 68 16.24 -7.99 5.48
C PHE A 68 16.47 -9.22 6.35
N SER A 69 17.52 -9.98 6.01
CA SER A 69 18.02 -11.10 6.80
C SER A 69 19.36 -10.71 7.41
N SER A 70 19.44 -10.65 8.74
CA SER A 70 20.70 -10.34 9.42
C SER A 70 21.79 -11.40 9.24
N ASN A 71 21.45 -12.58 8.70
CA ASN A 71 22.44 -13.61 8.35
C ASN A 71 22.98 -13.45 6.92
N GLN A 72 22.34 -12.63 6.07
CA GLN A 72 22.71 -12.45 4.66
C GLN A 72 23.25 -11.05 4.36
N SER A 73 22.87 -10.04 5.15
CA SER A 73 23.19 -8.65 4.85
C SER A 73 23.50 -7.87 6.12
N LYS A 74 24.47 -6.96 6.03
CA LYS A 74 24.73 -5.98 7.10
C LYS A 74 23.87 -4.76 6.87
N LEU A 75 23.28 -4.26 7.96
CA LEU A 75 22.34 -3.14 7.88
C LEU A 75 22.96 -1.89 7.24
N ASP A 76 24.22 -1.60 7.58
CA ASP A 76 24.97 -0.43 7.09
C ASP A 76 25.14 -0.42 5.56
N GLU A 77 25.12 -1.59 4.92
CA GLU A 77 25.28 -1.74 3.47
C GLU A 77 23.96 -1.56 2.72
N ILE A 78 22.83 -1.84 3.40
CA ILE A 78 21.48 -1.87 2.79
C ILE A 78 20.59 -0.71 3.26
N LEU A 79 21.12 0.17 4.10
CA LEU A 79 20.41 1.35 4.59
C LEU A 79 20.12 2.29 3.42
N PRO A 80 18.84 2.67 3.19
CA PRO A 80 18.50 3.62 2.15
C PRO A 80 19.22 4.95 2.38
N THR A 81 19.82 5.52 1.35
CA THR A 81 20.58 6.79 1.43
C THR A 81 19.69 8.02 1.67
N LYS A 82 18.38 7.84 1.72
CA LYS A 82 17.38 8.90 1.78
C LYS A 82 17.08 9.27 3.25
N ASN A 83 16.97 10.56 3.56
CA ASN A 83 16.64 11.10 4.89
C ASN A 83 15.18 10.85 5.33
N GLU A 84 14.61 9.70 4.99
CA GLU A 84 13.26 9.33 5.39
C GLU A 84 13.32 8.34 6.57
N THR A 85 12.29 8.30 7.40
CA THR A 85 12.23 7.36 8.52
C THR A 85 12.15 5.92 7.97
N VAL A 86 13.17 5.12 8.30
CA VAL A 86 13.29 3.72 7.90
C VAL A 86 12.73 2.85 9.02
N VAL A 87 11.85 1.93 8.67
CA VAL A 87 11.35 0.90 9.57
C VAL A 87 11.97 -0.43 9.13
N ALA A 88 12.95 -0.90 9.89
CA ALA A 88 13.71 -2.10 9.59
C ALA A 88 13.12 -3.31 10.32
N ILE A 89 12.96 -4.41 9.57
CA ILE A 89 12.40 -5.68 10.03
C ILE A 89 13.37 -6.79 9.62
N ASP A 90 13.99 -7.44 10.60
CA ASP A 90 14.75 -8.67 10.36
C ASP A 90 13.82 -9.88 10.44
N ILE A 91 13.91 -10.75 9.44
CA ILE A 91 13.20 -12.04 9.45
C ILE A 91 13.66 -12.95 10.60
N PHE A 92 14.92 -12.83 11.02
CA PHE A 92 15.44 -13.56 12.19
C PHE A 92 15.08 -12.91 13.52
N GLN A 93 14.37 -11.78 13.50
CA GLN A 93 13.88 -11.07 14.69
C GLN A 93 14.99 -10.73 15.71
N LYS A 94 16.25 -10.58 15.27
CA LYS A 94 17.32 -10.12 16.16
C LYS A 94 16.97 -8.71 16.64
N ARG A 95 17.19 -8.36 17.91
CA ARG A 95 16.85 -7.02 18.40
C ARG A 95 18.02 -6.07 18.17
N TYR A 96 17.76 -4.93 17.55
CA TYR A 96 18.72 -3.84 17.39
C TYR A 96 18.19 -2.57 18.05
N GLU A 97 19.10 -1.66 18.37
CA GLU A 97 18.75 -0.35 18.92
C GLU A 97 18.13 0.53 17.83
N SER A 98 17.00 1.14 18.16
CA SER A 98 16.33 2.13 17.31
C SER A 98 16.91 3.52 17.55
N ASN A 99 16.97 4.35 16.52
CA ASN A 99 17.35 5.76 16.59
C ASN A 99 16.26 6.65 15.95
N SER A 100 16.51 7.96 15.85
CA SER A 100 15.51 8.92 15.32
C SER A 100 15.09 8.67 13.87
N THR A 101 15.98 8.08 13.06
CA THR A 101 15.78 7.87 11.62
C THR A 101 15.47 6.41 11.30
N LEU A 102 16.04 5.49 12.05
CA LEU A 102 15.94 4.05 11.88
C LEU A 102 15.21 3.46 13.07
N LYS A 103 13.98 3.02 12.83
CA LYS A 103 13.18 2.27 13.78
C LYS A 103 13.32 0.79 13.52
N TYR A 104 13.78 0.07 14.52
CA TYR A 104 13.89 -1.36 14.45
C TYR A 104 12.67 -2.01 15.09
N ILE A 105 11.89 -2.73 14.28
CA ILE A 105 10.67 -3.38 14.76
C ILE A 105 10.76 -4.88 14.54
N SER A 106 10.18 -5.62 15.47
CA SER A 106 10.12 -7.08 15.44
C SER A 106 8.69 -7.55 15.65
N SER A 107 8.39 -8.77 15.20
CA SER A 107 7.09 -9.40 15.42
C SER A 107 7.25 -10.92 15.41
N ASP A 108 6.15 -11.65 15.52
CA ASP A 108 6.15 -13.06 15.20
C ASP A 108 6.43 -13.28 13.70
N ILE A 109 6.97 -14.45 13.36
CA ILE A 109 7.38 -14.77 11.99
C ILE A 109 6.18 -14.79 11.03
N ASN A 110 4.99 -15.19 11.49
CA ASN A 110 3.82 -15.25 10.61
C ASN A 110 3.36 -13.84 10.23
N THR A 111 3.41 -12.89 11.17
CA THR A 111 3.14 -11.47 10.90
C THR A 111 4.12 -10.88 9.89
N VAL A 112 5.42 -11.20 9.99
CA VAL A 112 6.41 -10.76 8.99
C VAL A 112 6.17 -11.38 7.62
N LEU A 113 5.89 -12.68 7.56
CA LEU A 113 5.58 -13.36 6.31
C LEU A 113 4.28 -12.84 5.68
N GLU A 114 3.28 -12.51 6.49
CA GLU A 114 2.04 -11.89 6.02
C GLU A 114 2.27 -10.47 5.49
N LEU A 115 3.09 -9.66 6.17
CA LEU A 115 3.53 -8.36 5.66
C LEU A 115 4.20 -8.52 4.27
N MET A 116 5.18 -9.41 4.17
CA MET A 116 5.89 -9.68 2.92
C MET A 116 4.94 -10.14 1.82
N ARG A 117 4.00 -11.04 2.13
CA ARG A 117 2.97 -11.51 1.19
C ARG A 117 2.05 -10.36 0.73
N ASN A 118 1.58 -9.53 1.65
CA ASN A 118 0.71 -8.41 1.35
C ASN A 118 1.39 -7.41 0.41
N LEU A 119 2.68 -7.14 0.63
CA LEU A 119 3.50 -6.27 -0.21
C LEU A 119 4.11 -7.00 -1.42
N SER A 120 3.88 -8.30 -1.58
CA SER A 120 4.44 -9.14 -2.65
C SER A 120 5.98 -9.14 -2.70
N ILE A 121 6.63 -9.05 -1.54
CA ILE A 121 8.08 -9.16 -1.37
C ILE A 121 8.49 -10.62 -1.42
N THR A 122 9.33 -10.97 -2.40
CA THR A 122 9.78 -12.35 -2.65
C THR A 122 11.29 -12.54 -2.48
N LYS A 123 12.05 -11.44 -2.44
CA LYS A 123 13.52 -11.42 -2.30
C LYS A 123 13.91 -10.51 -1.16
N LEU A 124 15.10 -10.76 -0.62
CA LEU A 124 15.67 -10.07 0.52
C LEU A 124 17.16 -9.84 0.25
N PRO A 125 17.74 -8.73 0.72
CA PRO A 125 17.08 -7.60 1.36
C PRO A 125 16.24 -6.78 0.38
N SER A 126 15.17 -6.15 0.85
CA SER A 126 14.29 -5.34 0.01
C SER A 126 13.70 -4.17 0.77
N SER A 127 13.52 -3.06 0.06
CA SER A 127 12.91 -1.84 0.59
C SER A 127 11.68 -1.43 -0.21
N VAL A 128 10.71 -0.82 0.48
CA VAL A 128 9.48 -0.31 -0.14
C VAL A 128 8.96 0.90 0.62
N GLU A 129 8.60 1.94 -0.11
CA GLU A 129 7.98 3.13 0.47
C GLU A 129 6.50 2.87 0.74
N ILE A 130 6.06 3.21 1.94
CA ILE A 130 4.66 3.18 2.35
C ILE A 130 4.21 4.58 2.80
N VAL A 131 2.97 4.94 2.46
CA VAL A 131 2.37 6.24 2.81
C VAL A 131 1.10 6.03 3.60
N HIS A 132 0.91 6.87 4.62
CA HIS A 132 -0.29 6.85 5.45
C HIS A 132 -1.54 7.05 4.59
N GLN A 133 -2.62 6.35 4.94
CA GLN A 133 -3.93 6.54 4.31
C GLN A 133 -4.99 6.88 5.34
N LYS A 134 -5.21 5.98 6.32
CA LYS A 134 -6.27 6.14 7.32
C LYS A 134 -5.98 5.26 8.53
N GLY A 135 -6.12 5.82 9.73
CA GLY A 135 -5.84 5.07 10.97
C GLY A 135 -4.41 4.54 10.95
N GLU A 136 -4.24 3.24 11.16
CA GLU A 136 -2.95 2.55 11.09
C GLU A 136 -2.72 1.84 9.75
N ILE A 137 -3.47 2.23 8.71
CA ILE A 137 -3.36 1.66 7.36
C ILE A 137 -2.43 2.52 6.51
N TYR A 138 -1.43 1.85 5.94
CA TYR A 138 -0.46 2.41 5.01
C TYR A 138 -0.57 1.73 3.66
N LYS A 139 -0.38 2.49 2.58
CA LYS A 139 -0.41 2.00 1.20
C LYS A 139 0.99 1.97 0.62
N GLN A 140 1.31 0.93 -0.14
CA GLN A 140 2.52 0.88 -0.94
C GLN A 140 2.55 2.05 -1.95
N ASN A 141 3.63 2.81 -1.93
CA ASN A 141 3.82 4.01 -2.75
C ASN A 141 4.93 3.85 -3.80
N SER A 142 5.83 2.88 -3.64
CA SER A 142 6.90 2.59 -4.59
C SER A 142 6.86 1.13 -5.06
N SER A 143 7.55 0.85 -6.17
CA SER A 143 7.98 -0.51 -6.48
C SER A 143 8.89 -1.04 -5.37
N ILE A 144 8.96 -2.36 -5.24
CA ILE A 144 9.90 -3.03 -4.34
C ILE A 144 11.30 -2.86 -4.91
N ASN A 145 12.21 -2.32 -4.11
CA ASN A 145 13.61 -2.18 -4.46
C ASN A 145 14.40 -3.32 -3.80
N VAL A 146 14.86 -4.28 -4.60
CA VAL A 146 15.73 -5.36 -4.13
C VAL A 146 17.15 -4.79 -4.01
N LEU A 147 17.74 -4.91 -2.83
CA LEU A 147 19.04 -4.36 -2.52
C LEU A 147 20.08 -5.47 -2.73
N GLU A 148 21.04 -5.25 -3.63
CA GLU A 148 22.13 -6.18 -3.98
C GLU A 148 23.47 -5.66 -3.45
#